data_AF-A0A961EZS5-F1
#
_entry.id   AF-A0A961EZS5-F1
#
_cell.length_a   1.000
_cell.length_b   1.000
_cell.length_c   1.000
_cell.angle_alpha   90.00
_cell.angle_beta   90.00
_cell.angle_gamma   90.00
#
_symmetry.space_group_name_H-M   'P 1'
#
loop_
_entity.id
_entity.type
_entity.pdbx_description
1 polymer ?
#
loop_
_entity_poly.entity_id
_entity_poly.type
_entity_poly.pdbx_seq_one_letter_code
_entity_poly.pdbx_strand_id
1 'polypeptide(L)'
;MKDEKERFLENAASVFHQINLLSIKKSFRLLCDMESEVIENFVEKYSDFIIFLLNILDEKRSNELLLRLTDSALVYISEEELRTLLIHEIAIMAQSGRDFTGISLFLDRIDRPQESEEIEDFTGEIMSQAVHYRNRPQKRNFAYLDTLSPERCGSVMRRLIARNLYVGIGLLLFCSDDVLCFVLDELARQKSFVLPRIPAEIYALRLRAGRGPFFSAARGIFNHLPEAVQNLIRRIEDFRAREERGLSEIQAIHAGSDPEITRRKKIIELLASMIHKRDLDIMEVALADLKHSGLIQESDFDMLRSVL
;
A
#
# COMPACT_ATOMS: atom_id res chain seq x y z
N MET A 1 -17.85 7.20 -44.01
CA MET A 1 -16.64 6.73 -43.28
C MET A 1 -15.54 7.78 -43.15
N LYS A 2 -15.16 8.57 -44.18
CA LYS A 2 -14.22 9.70 -44.00
C LYS A 2 -14.83 10.84 -43.15
N ASP A 3 -16.07 11.23 -43.45
CA ASP A 3 -16.77 12.35 -42.77
C ASP A 3 -17.04 12.12 -41.27
N GLU A 4 -17.28 10.88 -40.85
CA GLU A 4 -17.47 10.56 -39.42
C GLU A 4 -16.15 10.63 -38.64
N LYS A 5 -15.04 10.27 -39.29
CA LYS A 5 -13.71 10.33 -38.68
C LYS A 5 -13.23 11.78 -38.56
N GLU A 6 -13.53 12.62 -39.55
CA GLU A 6 -13.27 14.06 -39.49
C GLU A 6 -14.14 14.76 -38.45
N ARG A 7 -15.45 14.49 -38.39
CA ARG A 7 -16.32 14.99 -37.31
C ARG A 7 -15.89 14.54 -35.92
N PHE A 8 -15.42 13.30 -35.77
CA PHE A 8 -14.91 12.80 -34.50
C PHE A 8 -13.64 13.54 -34.08
N LEU A 9 -12.72 13.82 -35.00
CA LEU A 9 -11.50 14.59 -34.75
C LEU A 9 -11.78 16.06 -34.44
N GLU A 10 -12.75 16.68 -35.12
CA GLU A 10 -13.22 18.05 -34.84
C GLU A 10 -13.88 18.15 -33.45
N ASN A 11 -14.70 17.17 -33.08
CA ASN A 11 -15.29 17.09 -31.75
C ASN A 11 -14.21 16.88 -30.67
N ALA A 12 -13.22 16.01 -30.93
CA ALA A 12 -12.10 15.80 -30.00
C ALA A 12 -11.25 17.07 -29.83
N ALA A 13 -11.00 17.82 -30.91
CA ALA A 13 -10.28 19.10 -30.86
C ALA A 13 -11.08 20.18 -30.12
N SER A 14 -12.41 20.24 -30.32
CA SER A 14 -13.30 21.13 -29.58
C SER A 14 -13.31 20.83 -28.08
N VAL A 15 -13.42 19.55 -27.70
CA VAL A 15 -13.31 19.11 -26.30
C VAL A 15 -11.93 19.46 -25.72
N PHE A 16 -10.84 19.22 -26.47
CA PHE A 16 -9.49 19.58 -26.04
C PHE A 16 -9.30 21.10 -25.87
N HIS A 17 -9.92 21.93 -26.71
CA HIS A 17 -9.90 23.39 -26.57
C HIS A 17 -10.77 23.90 -25.41
N GLN A 18 -11.84 23.18 -25.06
CA GLN A 18 -12.65 23.46 -23.88
C GLN A 18 -11.93 23.05 -22.58
N ILE A 19 -11.12 21.99 -22.60
CA ILE A 19 -10.22 21.63 -21.50
C ILE A 19 -9.03 22.60 -21.49
N ASN A 20 -9.15 23.68 -20.72
CA ASN A 20 -8.11 24.70 -20.65
C ASN A 20 -6.90 24.23 -19.81
N LEU A 21 -6.03 23.41 -20.40
CA LEU A 21 -4.79 22.92 -19.79
C LEU A 21 -3.83 24.05 -19.37
N LEU A 22 -3.89 25.22 -20.03
CA LEU A 22 -3.13 26.42 -19.63
C LEU A 22 -3.63 26.96 -18.29
N SER A 23 -4.95 26.92 -18.06
CA SER A 23 -5.52 27.24 -16.75
C SER A 23 -5.08 26.25 -15.69
N ILE A 24 -4.97 24.95 -15.99
CA ILE A 24 -4.44 23.96 -15.04
C ILE A 24 -3.00 24.30 -14.63
N LYS A 25 -2.11 24.60 -15.59
CA LYS A 25 -0.73 25.00 -15.28
C LYS A 25 -0.65 26.28 -14.46
N LYS A 26 -1.52 27.26 -14.72
CA LYS A 26 -1.59 28.51 -13.97
C LYS A 26 -2.14 28.29 -12.56
N SER A 27 -3.22 27.52 -12.42
CA SER A 27 -3.81 27.16 -11.13
C SER A 27 -2.85 26.36 -10.27
N PHE A 28 -2.08 25.44 -10.85
CA PHE A 28 -1.01 24.72 -10.17
C PHE A 28 0.05 25.66 -9.59
N ARG A 29 0.56 26.62 -10.38
CA ARG A 29 1.54 27.59 -9.86
C ARG A 29 0.95 28.43 -8.73
N LEU A 30 -0.26 28.94 -8.93
CA LEU A 30 -0.97 29.72 -7.91
C LEU A 30 -1.13 28.93 -6.61
N LEU A 31 -1.42 27.63 -6.69
CA LEU A 31 -1.49 26.73 -5.54
C LEU A 31 -0.13 26.58 -4.84
N CYS A 32 0.95 26.37 -5.60
CA CYS A 32 2.28 26.23 -5.02
C CYS A 32 2.77 27.52 -4.34
N ASP A 33 2.35 28.67 -4.87
CA ASP A 33 2.69 30.00 -4.36
C ASP A 33 1.83 30.42 -3.14
N MET A 34 0.81 29.64 -2.76
CA MET A 34 -0.01 29.94 -1.58
C MET A 34 0.79 29.81 -0.28
N GLU A 35 0.45 30.66 0.69
CA GLU A 35 0.90 30.51 2.07
C GLU A 35 0.36 29.20 2.69
N SER A 36 1.12 28.62 3.62
CA SER A 36 0.83 27.29 4.18
C SER A 36 -0.54 27.18 4.87
N GLU A 37 -1.01 28.25 5.53
CA GLU A 37 -2.34 28.26 6.15
C GLU A 37 -3.47 28.34 5.11
N VAL A 38 -3.22 29.04 4.00
CA VAL A 38 -4.20 29.20 2.92
C VAL A 38 -4.34 27.90 2.13
N ILE A 39 -3.24 27.19 1.86
CA ILE A 39 -3.29 25.90 1.15
C ILE A 39 -3.97 24.82 2.00
N GLU A 40 -3.81 24.81 3.32
CA GLU A 40 -4.56 23.88 4.21
C GLU A 40 -6.07 24.12 4.12
N ASN A 41 -6.50 25.38 4.27
CA ASN A 41 -7.91 25.76 4.12
C ASN A 41 -8.47 25.46 2.72
N PHE A 42 -7.63 25.58 1.69
CA PHE A 42 -8.00 25.22 0.33
C PHE A 42 -8.21 23.71 0.20
N VAL A 43 -7.28 22.91 0.71
CA VAL A 43 -7.34 21.44 0.64
C VAL A 43 -8.57 20.90 1.36
N GLU A 44 -8.92 21.46 2.52
CA GLU A 44 -10.12 21.04 3.26
C GLU A 44 -11.42 21.21 2.46
N LYS A 45 -11.49 22.21 1.57
CA LYS A 45 -12.68 22.52 0.75
C LYS A 45 -12.66 21.90 -0.64
N TYR A 46 -11.47 21.65 -1.18
CA TYR A 46 -11.26 21.30 -2.58
C TYR A 46 -10.32 20.09 -2.74
N SER A 47 -10.37 19.14 -1.81
CA SER A 47 -9.56 17.93 -1.78
C SER A 47 -9.66 17.14 -3.09
N ASP A 48 -10.86 17.01 -3.67
CA ASP A 48 -11.07 16.37 -4.99
C ASP A 48 -10.23 16.98 -6.10
N PHE A 49 -10.09 18.31 -6.11
CA PHE A 49 -9.28 19.00 -7.11
C PHE A 49 -7.80 18.71 -6.90
N ILE A 50 -7.34 18.63 -5.64
CA ILE A 50 -5.96 18.27 -5.32
C ILE A 50 -5.67 16.81 -5.68
N ILE A 51 -6.57 15.88 -5.36
CA ILE A 51 -6.49 14.47 -5.76
C ILE A 51 -6.39 14.37 -7.28
N PHE A 52 -7.25 15.09 -8.00
CA PHE A 52 -7.21 15.16 -9.46
C PHE A 52 -5.85 15.64 -9.96
N LEU A 53 -5.35 16.76 -9.44
CA LEU A 53 -4.04 17.30 -9.82
C LEU A 53 -2.90 16.31 -9.56
N LEU A 54 -2.82 15.72 -8.36
CA LEU A 54 -1.78 14.76 -8.01
C LEU A 54 -1.76 13.54 -8.96
N ASN A 55 -2.93 13.17 -9.50
CA ASN A 55 -3.07 12.04 -10.42
C ASN A 55 -2.79 12.39 -11.90
N ILE A 56 -2.87 13.66 -12.31
CA ILE A 56 -2.65 14.07 -13.72
C ILE A 56 -1.31 14.78 -13.96
N LEU A 57 -0.67 15.29 -12.90
CA LEU A 57 0.60 16.01 -13.01
C LEU A 57 1.75 15.02 -13.27
N ASP A 58 2.77 15.51 -13.97
CA ASP A 58 4.03 14.79 -14.07
C ASP A 58 4.71 14.68 -12.69
N GLU A 59 5.57 13.67 -12.51
CA GLU A 59 6.22 13.35 -11.23
C GLU A 59 6.90 14.56 -10.59
N LYS A 60 7.57 15.40 -11.38
CA LYS A 60 8.25 16.60 -10.89
C LYS A 60 7.27 17.60 -10.29
N ARG A 61 6.18 17.91 -10.99
CA ARG A 61 5.15 18.84 -10.49
C ARG A 61 4.34 18.26 -9.34
N SER A 62 4.05 16.97 -9.38
CA SER A 62 3.38 16.28 -8.28
C SER A 62 4.22 16.39 -7.00
N ASN A 63 5.53 16.15 -7.09
CA ASN A 63 6.46 16.32 -5.97
C ASN A 63 6.54 17.78 -5.48
N GLU A 64 6.55 18.76 -6.39
CA GLU A 64 6.53 20.17 -6.01
C GLU A 64 5.27 20.54 -5.21
N LEU A 65 4.08 20.09 -5.63
CA LEU A 65 2.84 20.27 -4.87
C LEU A 65 2.88 19.53 -3.53
N LEU A 66 3.37 18.29 -3.51
CA LEU A 66 3.49 17.51 -2.27
C LEU A 66 4.39 18.18 -1.24
N LEU A 67 5.46 18.86 -1.66
CA LEU A 67 6.32 19.63 -0.76
C LEU A 67 5.62 20.85 -0.15
N ARG A 68 4.54 21.35 -0.77
CA ARG A 68 3.74 22.47 -0.24
C ARG A 68 2.63 22.02 0.69
N LEU A 69 2.06 20.84 0.45
CA LEU A 69 1.03 20.26 1.30
C LEU A 69 1.60 19.94 2.68
N THR A 70 0.84 20.17 3.74
CA THR A 70 1.22 19.75 5.10
C THR A 70 0.77 18.31 5.36
N ASP A 71 1.27 17.69 6.43
CA ASP A 71 0.80 16.35 6.80
C ASP A 71 -0.71 16.34 7.09
N SER A 72 -1.25 17.41 7.69
CA SER A 72 -2.68 17.55 7.94
C SER A 72 -3.47 17.61 6.64
N ALA A 73 -3.01 18.38 5.64
CA ALA A 73 -3.62 18.43 4.31
C ALA A 73 -3.62 17.04 3.64
N LEU A 74 -2.52 16.29 3.77
CA LEU A 74 -2.44 14.92 3.24
C LEU A 74 -3.44 13.98 3.92
N VAL A 75 -3.68 14.13 5.23
CA VAL A 75 -4.73 13.37 5.92
C VAL A 75 -6.10 13.64 5.30
N TYR A 76 -6.48 14.91 5.09
CA TYR A 76 -7.76 15.26 4.45
C TYR A 76 -7.89 14.70 3.03
N ILE A 77 -6.81 14.77 2.24
CA ILE A 77 -6.77 14.22 0.88
C ILE A 77 -7.00 12.71 0.92
N SER A 78 -6.34 11.98 1.82
CA SER A 78 -6.52 10.54 1.97
C SER A 78 -7.93 10.16 2.45
N GLU A 79 -8.52 10.95 3.35
CA GLU A 79 -9.92 10.78 3.78
C GLU A 79 -10.90 10.92 2.59
N GLU A 80 -10.75 11.97 1.79
CA GLU A 80 -11.63 12.25 0.65
C GLU A 80 -11.49 11.23 -0.48
N GLU A 81 -10.25 10.83 -0.80
CA GLU A 81 -10.01 9.82 -1.82
C GLU A 81 -10.61 8.47 -1.40
N LEU A 82 -10.46 8.08 -0.13
CA LEU A 82 -11.08 6.87 0.41
C LEU A 82 -12.62 6.94 0.35
N ARG A 83 -13.21 8.07 0.74
CA ARG A 83 -14.66 8.30 0.62
C ARG A 83 -15.14 8.10 -0.82
N THR A 84 -14.46 8.72 -1.78
CA THR A 84 -14.79 8.62 -3.20
C THR A 84 -14.72 7.18 -3.69
N LEU A 85 -13.68 6.43 -3.30
CA LEU A 85 -13.51 5.03 -3.67
C LEU A 85 -14.63 4.14 -3.09
N LEU A 86 -15.00 4.35 -1.82
CA LEU A 86 -16.07 3.58 -1.18
C LEU A 86 -17.43 3.87 -1.81
N ILE A 87 -17.73 5.14 -2.12
CA ILE A 87 -18.96 5.53 -2.83
C ILE A 87 -19.01 4.86 -4.22
N HIS A 88 -17.88 4.81 -4.92
CA HIS A 88 -17.79 4.13 -6.20
C HIS A 88 -18.07 2.63 -6.08
N GLU A 89 -17.53 1.96 -5.05
CA GLU A 89 -17.81 0.55 -4.80
C GLU A 89 -19.27 0.29 -4.41
N ILE A 90 -19.90 1.17 -3.62
CA ILE A 90 -21.35 1.10 -3.35
C ILE A 90 -22.13 1.15 -4.67
N ALA A 91 -21.79 2.09 -5.57
CA ALA A 91 -22.46 2.21 -6.85
C ALA A 91 -22.32 0.94 -7.71
N ILE A 92 -21.13 0.34 -7.75
CA ILE A 92 -20.87 -0.93 -8.47
C ILE A 92 -21.69 -2.07 -7.86
N MET A 93 -21.71 -2.19 -6.54
CA MET A 93 -22.43 -3.26 -5.85
C MET A 93 -23.94 -3.13 -6.01
N ALA A 94 -24.48 -1.92 -5.93
CA ALA A 94 -25.88 -1.61 -6.18
C ALA A 94 -26.31 -2.01 -7.60
N GLN A 95 -25.50 -1.68 -8.62
CA GLN A 95 -25.75 -2.10 -10.00
C GLN A 95 -25.71 -3.63 -10.17
N SER A 96 -24.89 -4.31 -9.38
CA SER A 96 -24.73 -5.76 -9.39
C SER A 96 -25.77 -6.51 -8.53
N GLY A 97 -26.68 -5.80 -7.85
CA GLY A 97 -27.64 -6.39 -6.91
C GLY A 97 -27.00 -7.03 -5.67
N ARG A 98 -25.76 -6.67 -5.33
CA ARG A 98 -25.05 -7.16 -4.14
C ARG A 98 -25.36 -6.28 -2.94
N ASP A 99 -25.37 -6.88 -1.76
CA ASP A 99 -25.52 -6.14 -0.50
C ASP A 99 -24.30 -5.23 -0.28
N PHE A 100 -24.56 -3.95 -0.03
CA PHE A 100 -23.57 -2.91 0.22
C PHE A 100 -23.69 -2.30 1.63
N THR A 101 -24.52 -2.89 2.49
CA THR A 101 -24.80 -2.37 3.84
C THR A 101 -23.52 -2.20 4.66
N GLY A 102 -22.61 -3.17 4.63
CA GLY A 102 -21.33 -3.08 5.33
C GLY A 102 -20.46 -1.90 4.86
N ILE A 103 -20.40 -1.62 3.55
CA ILE A 103 -19.61 -0.51 3.01
C ILE A 103 -20.27 0.83 3.37
N SER A 104 -21.60 0.89 3.34
CA SER A 104 -22.34 2.08 3.78
C SER A 104 -22.07 2.39 5.25
N LEU A 105 -22.13 1.40 6.13
CA LEU A 105 -21.83 1.56 7.56
C LEU A 105 -20.36 1.95 7.79
N PHE A 106 -19.44 1.37 7.02
CA PHE A 106 -18.03 1.73 7.08
C PHE A 106 -17.78 3.18 6.66
N LEU A 107 -18.45 3.64 5.59
CA LEU A 107 -18.41 5.03 5.15
C LEU A 107 -18.98 5.98 6.21
N ASP A 108 -20.08 5.62 6.85
CA ASP A 108 -20.66 6.40 7.94
C ASP A 108 -19.65 6.61 9.10
N ARG A 109 -18.77 5.64 9.38
CA ARG A 109 -17.71 5.78 10.39
C ARG A 109 -16.52 6.62 9.94
N ILE A 110 -16.25 6.67 8.65
CA ILE A 110 -15.28 7.62 8.10
C ILE A 110 -15.79 9.05 8.29
N ASP A 111 -17.07 9.29 7.97
CA ASP A 111 -17.65 10.64 8.06
C ASP A 111 -17.96 11.06 9.49
N ARG A 112 -18.27 10.10 10.38
CA ARG A 112 -18.61 10.33 11.78
C ARG A 112 -17.77 9.40 12.67
N PRO A 113 -16.49 9.70 12.85
CA PRO A 113 -15.64 8.91 13.74
C PRO A 113 -16.23 8.96 15.16
N GLN A 114 -16.46 7.79 15.73
CA GLN A 114 -16.87 7.69 17.12
C GLN A 114 -15.66 7.88 18.04
N GLU A 115 -15.90 8.43 19.24
CA GLU A 115 -14.87 8.52 20.28
C GLU A 115 -14.53 7.16 20.90
N SER A 116 -15.38 6.14 20.69
CA SER A 116 -15.15 4.78 21.18
C SER A 116 -13.94 4.14 20.48
N GLU A 117 -13.09 3.48 21.26
CA GLU A 117 -12.00 2.66 20.72
C GLU A 117 -12.47 1.26 20.29
N GLU A 118 -13.76 0.94 20.38
CA GLU A 118 -14.30 -0.33 19.91
C GLU A 118 -14.44 -0.36 18.38
N ILE A 119 -14.05 -1.49 17.79
CA ILE A 119 -14.21 -1.75 16.35
C ILE A 119 -15.50 -2.50 16.15
N GLU A 120 -16.33 -1.97 15.27
CA GLU A 120 -17.59 -2.60 14.91
C GLU A 120 -17.40 -3.84 14.05
N ASP A 121 -18.32 -4.79 14.19
CA ASP A 121 -18.20 -6.11 13.57
C ASP A 121 -18.18 -6.08 12.04
N PHE A 122 -18.86 -5.10 11.42
CA PHE A 122 -18.80 -4.90 9.96
C PHE A 122 -17.37 -4.66 9.45
N THR A 123 -16.44 -4.22 10.31
CA THR A 123 -15.04 -4.01 9.94
C THR A 123 -14.38 -5.31 9.49
N GLY A 124 -14.68 -6.44 10.15
CA GLY A 124 -14.17 -7.75 9.74
C GLY A 124 -14.71 -8.17 8.38
N GLU A 125 -16.00 -7.93 8.13
CA GLU A 125 -16.65 -8.22 6.85
C GLU A 125 -16.03 -7.39 5.71
N ILE A 126 -15.84 -6.10 5.93
CA ILE A 126 -15.23 -5.19 4.95
C ILE A 126 -13.78 -5.57 4.68
N MET A 127 -13.03 -5.88 5.73
CA MET A 127 -11.65 -6.29 5.57
C MET A 127 -11.51 -7.64 4.86
N SER A 128 -12.47 -8.57 4.99
CA SER A 128 -12.47 -9.80 4.19
C SER A 128 -12.56 -9.52 2.68
N GLN A 129 -13.20 -8.42 2.29
CA GLN A 129 -13.28 -7.97 0.90
C GLN A 129 -11.98 -7.31 0.40
N ALA A 130 -11.07 -6.91 1.31
CA ALA A 130 -9.79 -6.28 0.97
C ALA A 130 -9.00 -7.09 -0.05
N VAL A 131 -8.94 -8.42 0.12
CA VAL A 131 -8.23 -9.33 -0.81
C VAL A 131 -8.81 -9.21 -2.22
N HIS A 132 -10.15 -9.15 -2.32
CA HIS A 132 -10.82 -9.04 -3.62
C HIS A 132 -10.55 -7.68 -4.26
N TYR A 133 -10.57 -6.59 -3.49
CA TYR A 133 -10.29 -5.25 -4.00
C TYR A 133 -8.85 -5.15 -4.50
N ARG A 134 -7.88 -5.60 -3.71
CA ARG A 134 -6.45 -5.56 -4.07
C ARG A 134 -6.10 -6.39 -5.31
N ASN A 135 -6.84 -7.47 -5.57
CA ASN A 135 -6.63 -8.30 -6.76
C ASN A 135 -7.24 -7.73 -8.04
N ARG A 136 -8.04 -6.66 -7.97
CA ARG A 136 -8.56 -5.99 -9.17
C ARG A 136 -7.43 -5.19 -9.85
N PRO A 137 -7.38 -5.12 -11.19
CA PRO A 137 -6.52 -4.16 -11.88
C PRO A 137 -6.99 -2.73 -11.54
N GLN A 138 -6.42 -2.14 -10.50
CA GLN A 138 -6.76 -0.79 -10.05
C GLN A 138 -5.85 0.25 -10.72
N LYS A 139 -6.38 1.45 -10.92
CA LYS A 139 -5.53 2.66 -10.99
C LYS A 139 -4.71 2.74 -9.71
N ARG A 140 -3.52 3.34 -9.78
CA ARG A 140 -2.71 3.62 -8.59
C ARG A 140 -3.45 4.63 -7.69
N ASN A 141 -4.30 4.13 -6.80
CA ASN A 141 -4.95 4.92 -5.77
C ASN A 141 -3.92 5.31 -4.73
N PHE A 142 -4.05 6.50 -4.16
CA PHE A 142 -3.11 7.03 -3.16
C PHE A 142 -1.65 7.09 -3.63
N ALA A 143 -1.40 7.19 -4.95
CA ALA A 143 -0.05 7.15 -5.53
C ALA A 143 0.90 8.21 -4.95
N TYR A 144 0.35 9.34 -4.49
CA TYR A 144 1.14 10.39 -3.84
C TYR A 144 1.70 9.99 -2.48
N LEU A 145 1.17 8.95 -1.82
CA LEU A 145 1.74 8.44 -0.57
C LEU A 145 3.02 7.63 -0.84
N ASP A 146 3.13 6.99 -2.01
CA ASP A 146 4.32 6.25 -2.43
C ASP A 146 5.51 7.16 -2.72
N THR A 147 5.26 8.43 -3.05
CA THR A 147 6.30 9.41 -3.39
C THR A 147 6.83 10.18 -2.17
N LEU A 148 6.18 10.04 -1.00
CA LEU A 148 6.64 10.68 0.23
C LEU A 148 7.91 9.99 0.76
N SER A 149 8.74 10.74 1.50
CA SER A 149 9.82 10.12 2.25
C SER A 149 9.24 9.18 3.33
N PRO A 150 9.96 8.10 3.72
CA PRO A 150 9.50 7.19 4.75
C PRO A 150 9.11 7.87 6.07
N GLU A 151 9.86 8.90 6.51
CA GLU A 151 9.55 9.62 7.74
C GLU A 151 8.22 10.37 7.63
N ARG A 152 7.99 11.01 6.47
CA ARG A 152 6.80 11.80 6.23
C ARG A 152 5.56 10.93 6.03
N CYS A 153 5.69 9.82 5.28
CA CYS A 153 4.62 8.84 5.15
C CYS A 153 4.21 8.29 6.53
N GLY A 154 5.19 7.91 7.37
CA GLY A 154 4.94 7.50 8.75
C GLY A 154 4.25 8.57 9.61
N SER A 155 4.64 9.84 9.46
CA SER A 155 3.99 10.98 10.15
C SER A 155 2.52 11.14 9.74
N VAL A 156 2.23 11.07 8.43
CA VAL A 156 0.86 11.15 7.89
C VAL A 156 0.02 9.98 8.39
N MET A 157 0.50 8.75 8.26
CA MET A 157 -0.23 7.56 8.73
C MET A 157 -0.51 7.62 10.23
N ARG A 158 0.46 8.08 11.03
CA ARG A 158 0.28 8.27 12.47
C ARG A 158 -0.87 9.22 12.78
N ARG A 159 -0.88 10.41 12.16
CA ARG A 159 -1.93 11.42 12.37
C ARG A 159 -3.28 10.92 11.88
N LEU A 160 -3.31 10.25 10.74
CA LEU A 160 -4.52 9.69 10.14
C LEU A 160 -5.17 8.66 11.08
N ILE A 161 -4.41 7.67 11.56
CA ILE A 161 -4.93 6.63 12.46
C ILE A 161 -5.35 7.21 13.82
N ALA A 162 -4.59 8.18 14.35
CA ALA A 162 -4.94 8.84 15.60
C ALA A 162 -6.25 9.64 15.49
N ARG A 163 -6.50 10.26 14.33
CA ARG A 163 -7.70 11.06 14.07
C ARG A 163 -8.91 10.20 13.71
N ASN A 164 -8.74 9.24 12.81
CA ASN A 164 -9.80 8.37 12.34
C ASN A 164 -9.25 7.00 11.97
N LEU A 165 -9.41 6.05 12.90
CA LEU A 165 -8.98 4.67 12.74
C LEU A 165 -9.59 4.00 11.49
N TYR A 166 -10.84 4.28 11.16
CA TYR A 166 -11.53 3.67 10.01
C TYR A 166 -10.92 4.09 8.68
N VAL A 167 -10.34 5.29 8.59
CA VAL A 167 -9.61 5.72 7.40
C VAL A 167 -8.33 4.90 7.25
N GLY A 168 -7.61 4.66 8.35
CA GLY A 168 -6.44 3.80 8.36
C GLY A 168 -6.76 2.37 7.93
N ILE A 169 -7.86 1.81 8.44
CA ILE A 169 -8.34 0.49 8.03
C ILE A 169 -8.73 0.49 6.55
N GLY A 170 -9.45 1.51 6.08
CA GLY A 170 -9.91 1.62 4.70
C GLY A 170 -8.77 1.76 3.69
N LEU A 171 -7.66 2.39 4.06
CA LEU A 171 -6.47 2.46 3.21
C LEU A 171 -5.95 1.05 2.84
N LEU A 172 -6.04 0.06 3.75
CA LEU A 172 -5.60 -1.31 3.47
C LEU A 172 -6.32 -1.95 2.27
N LEU A 173 -7.53 -1.50 1.96
CA LEU A 173 -8.33 -2.01 0.84
C LEU A 173 -7.78 -1.60 -0.53
N PHE A 174 -7.17 -0.42 -0.64
CA PHE A 174 -6.93 0.24 -1.93
C PHE A 174 -5.50 0.75 -2.13
N CYS A 175 -4.71 0.92 -1.06
CA CYS A 175 -3.35 1.47 -1.16
C CYS A 175 -2.34 0.48 -1.76
N SER A 176 -1.17 0.97 -2.15
CA SER A 176 -0.03 0.15 -2.57
C SER A 176 0.45 -0.80 -1.46
N ASP A 177 1.26 -1.80 -1.81
CA ASP A 177 1.89 -2.69 -0.81
C ASP A 177 2.86 -1.92 0.10
N ASP A 178 3.48 -0.86 -0.40
CA ASP A 178 4.39 -0.01 0.36
C ASP A 178 3.67 0.79 1.45
N VAL A 179 2.59 1.48 1.07
CA VAL A 179 1.75 2.25 2.00
C VAL A 179 1.07 1.31 3.00
N LEU A 180 0.61 0.14 2.56
CA LEU A 180 0.06 -0.90 3.43
C LEU A 180 1.01 -1.23 4.58
N CYS A 181 2.31 -1.29 4.32
CA CYS A 181 3.30 -1.56 5.36
C CYS A 181 3.30 -0.45 6.42
N PHE A 182 3.29 0.82 6.01
CA PHE A 182 3.25 1.94 6.95
C PHE A 182 1.96 1.97 7.77
N VAL A 183 0.81 1.68 7.14
CA VAL A 183 -0.49 1.61 7.82
C VAL A 183 -0.48 0.51 8.88
N LEU A 184 -0.03 -0.70 8.54
CA LEU A 184 0.05 -1.81 9.48
C LEU A 184 1.01 -1.50 10.65
N ASP A 185 2.12 -0.81 10.40
CA ASP A 185 3.07 -0.45 11.45
C ASP A 185 2.46 0.51 12.46
N GLU A 186 1.74 1.53 11.97
CA GLU A 186 1.11 2.51 12.83
C GLU A 186 -0.13 1.94 13.56
N LEU A 187 -0.93 1.08 12.92
CA LEU A 187 -2.00 0.34 13.58
C LEU A 187 -1.44 -0.53 14.71
N ALA A 188 -0.34 -1.24 14.45
CA ALA A 188 0.27 -2.10 15.45
C ALA A 188 0.87 -1.33 16.63
N ARG A 189 1.38 -0.11 16.40
CA ARG A 189 1.94 0.75 17.46
C ARG A 189 0.87 1.43 18.31
N GLN A 190 -0.20 1.92 17.69
CA GLN A 190 -1.16 2.81 18.35
C GLN A 190 -2.48 2.13 18.70
N LYS A 191 -2.89 1.11 17.94
CA LYS A 191 -4.23 0.50 17.98
C LYS A 191 -4.14 -1.02 17.74
N SER A 192 -3.28 -1.71 18.50
CA SER A 192 -2.98 -3.13 18.29
C SER A 192 -4.20 -4.06 18.37
N PHE A 193 -5.26 -3.66 19.09
CA PHE A 193 -6.53 -4.38 19.17
C PHE A 193 -7.26 -4.52 17.82
N VAL A 194 -6.89 -3.74 16.81
CA VAL A 194 -7.42 -3.82 15.43
C VAL A 194 -6.87 -5.03 14.68
N LEU A 195 -5.63 -5.42 14.99
CA LEU A 195 -4.89 -6.40 14.22
C LEU A 195 -5.61 -7.76 14.05
N PRO A 196 -6.33 -8.31 15.05
CA PRO A 196 -7.09 -9.55 14.87
C PRO A 196 -8.21 -9.47 13.83
N ARG A 197 -8.72 -8.27 13.51
CA ARG A 197 -9.83 -8.05 12.57
C ARG A 197 -9.35 -7.95 11.11
N ILE A 198 -8.04 -7.85 10.89
CA ILE A 198 -7.45 -7.79 9.54
C ILE A 198 -7.19 -9.23 9.06
N PRO A 199 -7.60 -9.60 7.83
CA PRO A 199 -7.37 -10.94 7.28
C PRO A 199 -5.89 -11.29 7.18
N ALA A 200 -5.59 -12.58 7.38
CA ALA A 200 -4.23 -13.11 7.32
C ALA A 200 -3.53 -12.83 5.98
N GLU A 201 -4.30 -12.80 4.90
CA GLU A 201 -3.86 -12.54 3.53
C GLU A 201 -3.25 -11.15 3.38
N ILE A 202 -3.76 -10.14 4.10
CA ILE A 202 -3.21 -8.78 4.09
C ILE A 202 -1.82 -8.76 4.77
N TYR A 203 -1.65 -9.53 5.83
CA TYR A 203 -0.34 -9.70 6.46
C TYR A 203 0.62 -10.50 5.58
N ALA A 204 0.12 -11.51 4.87
CA ALA A 204 0.93 -12.31 3.95
C ALA A 204 1.57 -11.44 2.85
N LEU A 205 0.87 -10.43 2.33
CA LEU A 205 1.44 -9.46 1.37
C LEU A 205 2.67 -8.76 1.94
N ARG A 206 2.59 -8.27 3.19
CA ARG A 206 3.74 -7.66 3.87
C ARG A 206 4.89 -8.65 4.07
N LEU A 207 4.58 -9.87 4.51
CA LEU A 207 5.57 -10.91 4.75
C LEU A 207 6.30 -11.27 3.45
N ARG A 208 5.56 -11.43 2.35
CA ARG A 208 6.11 -11.69 1.01
C ARG A 208 6.85 -10.50 0.39
N ALA A 209 6.68 -9.30 0.94
CA ALA A 209 7.49 -8.13 0.59
C ALA A 209 8.75 -8.00 1.49
N GLY A 210 9.18 -9.08 2.17
CA GLY A 210 10.38 -9.10 3.02
C GLY A 210 10.38 -8.09 4.18
N ARG A 211 9.20 -7.57 4.55
CA ARG A 211 9.02 -6.56 5.63
C ARG A 211 8.47 -7.16 6.92
N GLY A 212 8.54 -8.49 7.04
CA GLY A 212 8.10 -9.25 8.21
C GLY A 212 8.81 -9.00 9.55
N PRO A 213 10.08 -8.55 9.64
CA PRO A 213 10.78 -8.41 10.93
C PRO A 213 10.13 -7.47 11.95
N PHE A 214 9.21 -6.60 11.53
CA PHE A 214 8.53 -5.66 12.42
C PHE A 214 7.60 -6.35 13.42
N PHE A 215 6.91 -7.42 13.02
CA PHE A 215 5.94 -8.11 13.87
C PHE A 215 6.58 -9.04 14.91
N SER A 216 7.77 -9.57 14.61
CA SER A 216 8.51 -10.45 15.52
C SER A 216 9.27 -9.69 16.62
N ALA A 217 9.73 -8.47 16.34
CA ALA A 217 10.54 -7.68 17.28
C ALA A 217 9.75 -7.13 18.48
N ALA A 218 8.43 -6.99 18.38
CA ALA A 218 7.59 -6.44 19.44
C ALA A 218 6.64 -7.51 20.00
N ARG A 219 7.06 -8.21 21.07
CA ARG A 219 6.27 -9.29 21.72
C ARG A 219 4.82 -8.90 22.06
N GLY A 220 4.56 -7.62 22.36
CA GLY A 220 3.21 -7.12 22.59
C GLY A 220 2.31 -7.18 21.34
N ILE A 221 2.87 -6.88 20.16
CA ILE A 221 2.14 -6.83 18.89
C ILE A 221 1.84 -8.25 18.39
N PHE A 222 2.80 -9.17 18.50
CA PHE A 222 2.68 -10.54 18.02
C PHE A 222 1.42 -11.25 18.56
N ASN A 223 1.13 -11.07 19.85
CA ASN A 223 -0.03 -11.70 20.49
C ASN A 223 -1.38 -11.16 20.00
N HIS A 224 -1.41 -10.00 19.37
CA HIS A 224 -2.61 -9.41 18.78
C HIS A 224 -2.81 -9.81 17.31
N LEU A 225 -1.87 -10.51 16.68
CA LEU A 225 -2.05 -10.96 15.30
C LEU A 225 -3.03 -12.14 15.22
N PRO A 226 -3.71 -12.36 14.09
CA PRO A 226 -4.47 -13.58 13.87
C PRO A 226 -3.60 -14.84 14.04
N GLU A 227 -4.17 -15.92 14.57
CA GLU A 227 -3.43 -17.16 14.89
C GLU A 227 -2.69 -17.73 13.67
N ALA A 228 -3.31 -17.68 12.49
CA ALA A 228 -2.69 -18.10 11.23
C ALA A 228 -1.39 -17.32 10.93
N VAL A 229 -1.39 -16.02 11.19
CA VAL A 229 -0.23 -15.13 11.00
C VAL A 229 0.83 -15.39 12.05
N GLN A 230 0.44 -15.58 13.31
CA GLN A 230 1.36 -15.96 14.39
C GLN A 230 2.09 -17.27 14.07
N ASN A 231 1.35 -18.28 13.60
CA ASN A 231 1.91 -19.57 13.22
C ASN A 231 2.85 -19.44 12.02
N LEU A 232 2.48 -18.64 11.01
CA LEU A 232 3.36 -18.38 9.87
C LEU A 232 4.67 -17.71 10.30
N ILE A 233 4.60 -16.66 11.14
CA ILE A 233 5.79 -15.97 11.67
C ILE A 233 6.68 -16.95 12.46
N ARG A 234 6.12 -17.75 13.37
CA ARG A 234 6.90 -18.76 14.14
C ARG A 234 7.60 -19.75 13.21
N ARG A 235 6.91 -20.21 12.16
CA ARG A 235 7.49 -21.13 11.17
C ARG A 235 8.61 -20.49 10.36
N ILE A 236 8.50 -19.20 10.04
CA ILE A 236 9.57 -18.43 9.39
C ILE A 236 10.78 -18.28 10.34
N GLU A 237 10.54 -17.97 11.61
CA GLU A 237 11.60 -17.87 12.62
C GLU A 237 12.31 -19.21 12.86
N ASP A 238 11.56 -20.30 12.99
CA ASP A 238 12.10 -21.65 13.10
C ASP A 238 12.95 -22.03 11.89
N PHE A 239 12.50 -21.66 10.69
CA PHE A 239 13.28 -21.84 9.46
C PHE A 239 14.59 -21.07 9.53
N ARG A 240 14.55 -19.77 9.84
CA ARG A 240 15.74 -18.93 9.96
C ARG A 240 16.74 -19.47 10.98
N ALA A 241 16.26 -19.97 12.12
CA ALA A 241 17.12 -20.55 13.16
C ALA A 241 17.77 -21.87 12.73
N ARG A 242 17.03 -22.74 12.03
CA ARG A 242 17.57 -24.03 11.53
C ARG A 242 18.58 -23.83 10.41
N GLU A 243 18.32 -22.86 9.55
CA GLU A 243 19.07 -22.60 8.33
C GLU A 243 20.10 -21.47 8.50
N GLU A 244 20.32 -20.98 9.73
CA GLU A 244 21.22 -19.86 10.07
C GLU A 244 22.63 -20.06 9.49
N ARG A 245 23.14 -21.29 9.51
CA ARG A 245 24.44 -21.64 8.92
C ARG A 245 24.43 -21.48 7.39
N GLY A 246 23.40 -21.97 6.71
CA GLY A 246 23.26 -21.81 5.25
C GLY A 246 23.07 -20.35 4.86
N LEU A 247 22.27 -19.59 5.60
CA LEU A 247 22.08 -18.15 5.38
C LEU A 247 23.38 -17.35 5.60
N SER A 248 24.16 -17.70 6.62
CA SER A 248 25.48 -17.08 6.87
C SER A 248 26.48 -17.42 5.76
N GLU A 249 26.44 -18.65 5.24
CA GLU A 249 27.27 -19.08 4.12
C GLU A 249 26.91 -18.33 2.83
N ILE A 250 25.62 -18.09 2.57
CA ILE A 250 25.15 -17.23 1.47
C ILE A 250 25.73 -15.82 1.59
N GLN A 251 25.68 -15.22 2.77
CA GLN A 251 26.25 -13.89 3.02
C GLN A 251 27.77 -13.87 2.80
N ALA A 252 28.48 -14.92 3.26
CA ALA A 252 29.92 -15.06 3.06
C ALA A 252 30.28 -15.22 1.57
N ILE A 253 29.51 -16.01 0.81
CA ILE A 253 29.69 -16.17 -0.63
C ILE A 253 29.45 -14.83 -1.33
N HIS A 254 28.38 -14.11 -0.96
CA HIS A 254 28.04 -12.81 -1.53
C HIS A 254 29.14 -11.77 -1.31
N ALA A 255 29.67 -11.69 -0.08
CA ALA A 255 30.76 -10.78 0.29
C ALA A 255 32.14 -11.19 -0.24
N GLY A 256 32.28 -12.41 -0.77
CA GLY A 256 33.53 -12.96 -1.27
C GLY A 256 34.06 -12.28 -2.53
N SER A 257 35.32 -12.57 -2.87
CA SER A 257 36.03 -12.01 -4.03
C SER A 257 35.87 -12.82 -5.33
N ASP A 258 35.08 -13.90 -5.31
CA ASP A 258 34.80 -14.71 -6.49
C ASP A 258 34.06 -13.90 -7.58
N PRO A 259 34.19 -14.25 -8.87
CA PRO A 259 33.40 -13.64 -9.94
C PRO A 259 31.89 -13.73 -9.66
N GLU A 260 31.13 -12.70 -10.02
CA GLU A 260 29.69 -12.58 -9.73
C GLU A 260 28.88 -13.81 -10.19
N ILE A 261 29.14 -14.30 -11.41
CA ILE A 261 28.46 -15.48 -11.98
C ILE A 261 28.69 -16.72 -11.10
N THR A 262 29.91 -16.89 -10.57
CA THR A 262 30.27 -18.02 -9.71
C THR A 262 29.64 -17.91 -8.34
N ARG A 263 29.64 -16.71 -7.73
CA ARG A 263 28.94 -16.45 -6.47
C ARG A 263 27.45 -16.72 -6.59
N ARG A 264 26.82 -16.19 -7.65
CA ARG A 264 25.39 -16.35 -7.94
C ARG A 264 25.00 -17.81 -8.10
N LYS A 265 25.77 -18.60 -8.84
CA LYS A 265 25.52 -20.05 -8.99
C LYS A 265 25.58 -20.79 -7.65
N LYS A 266 26.60 -20.52 -6.82
CA LYS A 266 26.75 -21.13 -5.50
C LYS A 266 25.60 -20.76 -4.56
N ILE A 267 25.17 -19.48 -4.57
CA ILE A 267 24.03 -18.99 -3.78
C ILE A 267 22.75 -19.72 -4.20
N ILE A 268 22.48 -19.83 -5.49
CA ILE A 268 21.30 -20.53 -6.03
C ILE A 268 21.30 -22.01 -5.64
N GLU A 269 22.43 -22.71 -5.78
CA GLU A 269 22.54 -24.13 -5.43
C GLU A 269 22.30 -24.36 -3.95
N LEU A 270 22.88 -23.51 -3.10
CA LEU A 270 22.69 -23.57 -1.65
C LEU A 270 21.24 -23.27 -1.27
N LEU A 271 20.63 -22.23 -1.88
CA LEU A 271 19.22 -21.90 -1.69
C LEU A 271 18.32 -23.05 -2.13
N ALA A 272 18.49 -23.60 -3.33
CA ALA A 272 17.71 -24.72 -3.82
C ALA A 272 17.79 -25.93 -2.86
N SER A 273 18.95 -26.18 -2.24
CA SER A 273 19.12 -27.25 -1.26
C SER A 273 18.40 -27.00 0.07
N MET A 274 18.38 -25.75 0.55
CA MET A 274 17.67 -25.34 1.77
C MET A 274 16.14 -25.34 1.58
N ILE A 275 15.72 -25.06 0.35
CA ILE A 275 14.34 -24.87 -0.08
C ILE A 275 13.67 -26.22 -0.43
N HIS A 276 14.43 -27.22 -0.87
CA HIS A 276 13.88 -28.51 -1.28
C HIS A 276 13.06 -29.19 -0.15
N LYS A 277 11.76 -29.44 -0.41
CA LYS A 277 10.77 -30.08 0.49
C LYS A 277 10.26 -29.22 1.67
N ARG A 278 10.21 -27.90 1.54
CA ARG A 278 9.60 -27.00 2.54
C ARG A 278 8.23 -26.47 2.10
N ASP A 279 7.54 -25.80 3.02
CA ASP A 279 6.23 -25.18 2.78
C ASP A 279 6.38 -23.94 1.88
N LEU A 280 5.52 -23.81 0.87
CA LEU A 280 5.51 -22.75 -0.13
C LEU A 280 5.54 -21.34 0.50
N ASP A 281 4.75 -21.11 1.54
CA ASP A 281 4.63 -19.79 2.16
C ASP A 281 5.92 -19.38 2.88
N ILE A 282 6.63 -20.33 3.50
CA ILE A 282 7.92 -20.05 4.16
C ILE A 282 8.98 -19.72 3.10
N MET A 283 8.95 -20.44 1.98
CA MET A 283 9.91 -20.27 0.90
C MET A 283 9.71 -18.93 0.17
N GLU A 284 8.47 -18.54 -0.12
CA GLU A 284 8.18 -17.23 -0.73
C GLU A 284 8.66 -16.07 0.16
N VAL A 285 8.44 -16.16 1.48
CA VAL A 285 8.91 -15.13 2.43
C VAL A 285 10.43 -15.11 2.53
N ALA A 286 11.09 -16.27 2.65
CA ALA A 286 12.55 -16.34 2.74
C ALA A 286 13.24 -15.81 1.46
N LEU A 287 12.71 -16.16 0.28
CA LEU A 287 13.22 -15.64 -0.99
C LEU A 287 13.03 -14.11 -1.10
N ALA A 288 11.89 -13.60 -0.64
CA ALA A 288 11.65 -12.16 -0.63
C ALA A 288 12.62 -11.41 0.30
N ASP A 289 12.88 -11.93 1.50
CA ASP A 289 13.85 -11.35 2.43
C ASP A 289 15.26 -11.27 1.80
N LEU A 290 15.68 -12.33 1.11
CA LEU A 290 17.00 -12.39 0.44
C LEU A 290 17.09 -11.40 -0.71
N LYS A 291 16.01 -11.27 -1.50
CA LYS A 291 15.90 -10.28 -2.58
C LYS A 291 15.97 -8.86 -2.02
N HIS A 292 15.22 -8.56 -0.95
CA HIS A 292 15.25 -7.25 -0.30
C HIS A 292 16.61 -6.92 0.32
N SER A 293 17.33 -7.92 0.81
CA SER A 293 18.69 -7.78 1.33
C SER A 293 19.75 -7.63 0.23
N GLY A 294 19.36 -7.67 -1.05
CA GLY A 294 20.28 -7.59 -2.19
C GLY A 294 21.14 -8.85 -2.39
N LEU A 295 20.78 -9.96 -1.73
CA LEU A 295 21.52 -11.22 -1.81
C LEU A 295 21.21 -12.01 -3.08
N ILE A 296 20.03 -11.78 -3.68
CA ILE A 296 19.60 -12.35 -4.96
C ILE A 296 18.92 -11.30 -5.83
N GLN A 297 18.96 -11.45 -7.16
CA GLN A 297 18.29 -10.56 -8.11
C GLN A 297 16.86 -11.02 -8.42
N GLU A 298 16.05 -10.16 -9.06
CA GLU A 298 14.68 -10.49 -9.53
C GLU A 298 14.65 -11.77 -10.37
N SER A 299 15.60 -11.91 -11.30
CA SER A 299 15.69 -13.10 -12.16
C SER A 299 16.03 -14.38 -11.41
N ASP A 300 16.75 -14.29 -10.27
CA ASP A 300 17.00 -15.44 -9.39
C ASP A 300 15.77 -15.82 -8.60
N PHE A 301 15.05 -14.81 -8.11
CA PHE A 301 13.79 -14.98 -7.39
C PHE A 301 12.76 -15.70 -8.26
N ASP A 302 12.55 -15.22 -9.49
CA ASP A 302 11.62 -15.83 -10.45
C ASP A 302 12.02 -17.27 -10.81
N MET A 303 13.33 -17.51 -11.01
CA MET A 303 13.84 -18.85 -11.31
C MET A 303 13.62 -19.80 -10.14
N LEU A 304 13.99 -19.41 -8.92
CA LEU A 304 13.82 -20.24 -7.72
C LEU A 304 12.33 -20.52 -7.46
N ARG A 305 11.46 -19.52 -7.66
CA ARG A 305 10.01 -19.66 -7.54
C ARG A 305 9.42 -20.64 -8.57
N SER A 306 9.97 -20.71 -9.78
CA SER A 306 9.49 -21.65 -10.81
C SER A 306 9.81 -23.13 -10.53
N VAL A 307 10.70 -23.39 -9.56
CA VAL A 307 11.13 -24.73 -9.14
C VAL A 307 10.43 -25.18 -7.85
N LEU A 308 9.67 -24.28 -7.20
CA LEU A 308 8.83 -24.54 -6.03
C LEU A 308 7.48 -25.17 -6.43
#